data_AF-A0A226HLE7-F1
#
_entry.id   AF-A0A226HLE7-F1
#
_cell.length_a   1.000
_cell.length_b   1.000
_cell.length_c   1.000
_cell.angle_alpha   90.00
_cell.angle_beta   90.00
_cell.angle_gamma   90.00
#
_symmetry.space_group_name_H-M   'P 1'
#
loop_
_entity.id
_entity.type
_entity.pdbx_description
1 polymer ?
#
loop_
_entity_poly.entity_id
_entity_poly.type
_entity_poly.pdbx_seq_one_letter_code
_entity_poly.pdbx_strand_id
1 'polypeptide(L)'
;MRIISTLIILLFLQTSFGQALNSCASCKTQLIKAADVKDLNADKIRLLRNEIYARNGYEFDNSRFQEYFDSKSWYKSIQDNKKVVLNDIEKKNIAFLKEAEKILEDQKKEMIVQLKNFKTLVNENKTDALKATYNFVYEQSENNYEQKLLKEVFSKINLDDIHYYKNKGTHKVNVDNGFVQIVYMIYIENDEITISYNYMTHSEIIEGFDVYTDYQSESEYSYNWQFKFSKNKLNYIRFAVAG
;
A
#
# COMPACT_ATOMS: atom_id res chain seq x y z
N MET A 1 -20.40 10.66 62.63
CA MET A 1 -20.50 10.65 61.15
C MET A 1 -19.36 9.79 60.62
N ARG A 2 -19.63 8.52 60.27
CA ARG A 2 -18.62 7.54 59.81
C ARG A 2 -18.49 7.68 58.29
N ILE A 3 -17.33 8.10 57.81
CA ILE A 3 -17.04 8.16 56.37
C ILE A 3 -16.48 6.80 55.95
N ILE A 4 -17.33 6.01 55.28
CA ILE A 4 -16.96 4.76 54.64
C ILE A 4 -16.14 5.12 53.39
N SER A 5 -14.84 4.83 53.41
CA SER A 5 -13.96 4.98 52.24
C SER A 5 -14.06 3.71 51.40
N THR A 6 -14.87 3.73 50.35
CA THR A 6 -14.93 2.68 49.34
C THR A 6 -13.70 2.79 48.43
N LEU A 7 -12.75 1.86 48.61
CA LEU A 7 -11.60 1.68 47.74
C LEU A 7 -12.06 1.03 46.43
N ILE A 8 -12.21 1.81 45.37
CA ILE A 8 -12.53 1.32 44.02
C ILE A 8 -11.21 0.83 43.40
N ILE A 9 -11.01 -0.49 43.43
CA ILE A 9 -9.93 -1.15 42.69
C ILE A 9 -10.36 -1.19 41.22
N LEU A 10 -9.88 -0.23 40.42
CA LEU A 10 -9.94 -0.31 38.95
C LEU A 10 -9.03 -1.45 38.49
N LEU A 11 -9.61 -2.63 38.23
CA LEU A 11 -8.97 -3.65 37.42
C LEU A 11 -8.85 -3.11 35.99
N PHE A 12 -7.68 -2.56 35.66
CA PHE A 12 -7.28 -2.41 34.26
C PHE A 12 -7.08 -3.82 33.69
N LEU A 13 -8.08 -4.33 33.00
CA LEU A 13 -7.88 -5.37 32.00
C LEU A 13 -6.95 -4.78 30.95
N GLN A 14 -5.64 -4.98 31.10
CA GLN A 14 -4.70 -4.74 30.04
C GLN A 14 -5.01 -5.76 28.95
N THR A 15 -5.88 -5.39 28.02
CA THR A 15 -5.92 -6.05 26.73
C THR A 15 -4.55 -5.81 26.12
N SER A 16 -3.69 -6.84 26.17
CA SER A 16 -2.44 -6.83 25.43
C SER A 16 -2.82 -6.84 23.96
N PHE A 17 -3.01 -5.66 23.39
CA PHE A 17 -2.85 -5.49 21.96
C PHE A 17 -1.41 -5.92 21.66
N GLY A 18 -1.25 -7.16 21.22
CA GLY A 18 0.05 -7.69 20.79
C GLY A 18 0.60 -6.74 19.75
N GLN A 19 1.63 -5.98 20.13
CA GLN A 19 2.28 -5.03 19.25
C GLN A 19 2.97 -5.80 18.14
N ALA A 20 2.86 -5.31 16.90
CA ALA A 20 3.54 -5.91 15.76
C ALA A 20 5.05 -6.02 16.02
N LEU A 21 5.66 -7.12 15.58
CA LEU A 21 7.07 -7.43 15.81
C LEU A 21 7.95 -6.42 15.08
N ASN A 22 8.76 -5.70 15.84
CA ASN A 22 9.60 -4.64 15.30
C ASN A 22 11.07 -5.05 15.07
N SER A 23 11.54 -6.09 15.75
CA SER A 23 12.91 -6.63 15.64
C SER A 23 12.93 -8.13 15.97
N CYS A 24 14.01 -8.81 15.58
CA CYS A 24 14.18 -10.24 15.85
C CYS A 24 15.16 -10.56 17.00
N ALA A 25 15.30 -9.67 17.97
CA ALA A 25 16.18 -9.88 19.14
C ALA A 25 15.83 -11.14 19.95
N SER A 26 14.55 -11.53 20.03
CA SER A 26 14.10 -12.76 20.73
C SER A 26 13.86 -13.96 19.80
N CYS A 27 14.05 -13.81 18.48
CA CYS A 27 13.76 -14.86 17.49
C CYS A 27 14.65 -16.11 17.61
N LYS A 28 15.69 -16.05 18.45
CA LYS A 28 16.54 -17.19 18.83
C LYS A 28 15.87 -18.13 19.84
N THR A 29 14.96 -17.63 20.67
CA THR A 29 14.34 -18.38 21.77
C THR A 29 12.82 -18.42 21.72
N GLN A 30 12.20 -17.60 20.87
CA GLN A 30 10.75 -17.48 20.76
C GLN A 30 10.29 -17.71 19.31
N LEU A 31 9.18 -18.44 19.16
CA LEU A 31 8.51 -18.60 17.86
C LEU A 31 7.67 -17.36 17.54
N ILE A 32 7.78 -16.88 16.31
CA ILE A 32 6.93 -15.83 15.76
C ILE A 32 5.55 -16.42 15.47
N LYS A 33 4.51 -15.67 15.83
CA LYS A 33 3.10 -16.02 15.65
C LYS A 33 2.46 -15.15 14.58
N ALA A 34 1.32 -15.59 14.04
CA ALA A 34 0.54 -14.80 13.08
C ALA A 34 0.21 -13.39 13.59
N ALA A 35 -0.13 -13.25 14.88
CA ALA A 35 -0.43 -11.95 15.48
C ALA A 35 0.76 -10.98 15.46
N ASP A 36 1.99 -11.49 15.48
CA ASP A 36 3.21 -10.69 15.50
C ASP A 36 3.49 -10.01 14.15
N VAL A 37 2.94 -10.57 13.06
CA VAL A 37 3.20 -10.09 11.68
C VAL A 37 1.96 -9.59 10.95
N LYS A 38 0.78 -9.64 11.58
CA LYS A 38 -0.52 -9.38 10.94
C LYS A 38 -0.63 -8.01 10.25
N ASP A 39 0.03 -6.99 10.81
CA ASP A 39 -0.02 -5.60 10.32
C ASP A 39 1.28 -5.20 9.59
N LEU A 40 2.16 -6.16 9.32
CA LEU A 40 3.44 -5.91 8.65
C LEU A 40 3.32 -6.10 7.15
N ASN A 41 3.94 -5.20 6.39
CA ASN A 41 4.11 -5.37 4.95
C ASN A 41 5.28 -6.32 4.61
N ALA A 42 5.34 -6.76 3.35
CA ALA A 42 6.35 -7.69 2.87
C ALA A 42 7.80 -7.20 3.12
N ASP A 43 8.08 -5.90 2.94
CA ASP A 43 9.42 -5.34 3.19
C ASP A 43 9.82 -5.46 4.67
N LYS A 44 8.89 -5.22 5.60
CA LYS A 44 9.16 -5.36 7.03
C LYS A 44 9.35 -6.82 7.44
N ILE A 45 8.56 -7.74 6.88
CA ILE A 45 8.72 -9.18 7.09
C ILE A 45 10.07 -9.66 6.54
N ARG A 46 10.45 -9.23 5.33
CA ARG A 46 11.77 -9.50 4.73
C ARG A 46 12.90 -9.00 5.61
N LEU A 47 12.76 -7.81 6.19
CA LEU A 47 13.75 -7.23 7.09
C LEU A 47 13.89 -8.05 8.39
N LEU A 48 12.78 -8.49 9.00
CA LEU A 48 12.80 -9.37 10.17
C LEU A 48 13.48 -10.70 9.87
N ARG A 49 13.18 -11.30 8.70
CA ARG A 49 13.82 -12.54 8.27
C ARG A 49 15.34 -12.35 8.13
N ASN A 50 15.76 -11.28 7.47
CA ASN A 50 17.19 -10.95 7.32
C ASN A 50 17.85 -10.61 8.65
N GLU A 51 17.13 -10.01 9.60
CA GLU A 51 17.67 -9.75 10.94
C GLU A 51 18.04 -11.07 11.65
N ILE A 52 17.29 -12.16 11.49
CA ILE A 52 17.67 -13.47 12.06
C ILE A 52 19.04 -13.93 11.53
N TYR A 53 19.29 -13.78 10.23
CA TYR A 53 20.60 -14.07 9.64
C TYR A 53 21.68 -13.12 10.18
N ALA A 54 21.38 -11.81 10.25
CA ALA A 54 22.31 -10.80 10.75
C ALA A 54 22.73 -11.05 12.20
N ARG A 55 21.80 -11.48 13.07
CA ARG A 55 22.07 -11.85 14.48
C ARG A 55 23.03 -13.02 14.62
N ASN A 56 23.20 -13.81 13.55
CA ASN A 56 24.14 -14.92 13.48
C ASN A 56 25.37 -14.59 12.61
N GLY A 57 25.57 -13.31 12.31
CA GLY A 57 26.77 -12.78 11.65
C GLY A 57 26.82 -12.96 10.12
N TYR A 58 25.67 -13.21 9.48
CA TYR A 58 25.57 -13.29 8.02
C TYR A 58 25.96 -11.96 7.35
N GLU A 59 26.79 -12.04 6.31
CA GLU A 59 27.22 -10.95 5.44
C GLU A 59 26.31 -10.87 4.21
N PHE A 60 25.83 -9.68 3.88
CA PHE A 60 24.87 -9.48 2.80
C PHE A 60 25.55 -8.95 1.54
N ASP A 61 25.37 -9.65 0.41
CA ASP A 61 25.83 -9.17 -0.90
C ASP A 61 25.07 -7.91 -1.36
N ASN A 62 23.84 -7.75 -0.90
CA ASN A 62 23.05 -6.56 -1.17
C ASN A 62 23.54 -5.40 -0.29
N SER A 63 24.18 -4.41 -0.91
CA SER A 63 24.79 -3.27 -0.21
C SER A 63 23.81 -2.54 0.72
N ARG A 64 22.54 -2.39 0.35
CA ARG A 64 21.54 -1.72 1.21
C ARG A 64 21.24 -2.52 2.48
N PHE A 65 21.20 -3.85 2.40
CA PHE A 65 21.06 -4.66 3.61
C PHE A 65 22.34 -4.64 4.44
N GLN A 66 23.51 -4.71 3.79
CA GLN A 66 24.80 -4.64 4.47
C GLN A 66 24.94 -3.33 5.25
N GLU A 67 24.79 -2.19 4.58
CA GLU A 67 24.82 -0.86 5.21
C GLU A 67 23.79 -0.71 6.34
N TYR A 68 22.57 -1.23 6.14
CA TYR A 68 21.54 -1.20 7.17
C TYR A 68 21.95 -1.98 8.42
N PHE A 69 22.51 -3.18 8.29
CA PHE A 69 22.91 -3.99 9.43
C PHE A 69 24.22 -3.50 10.05
N ASP A 70 25.18 -2.98 9.27
CA ASP A 70 26.38 -2.32 9.77
C ASP A 70 26.06 -1.12 10.68
N SER A 71 24.95 -0.42 10.42
CA SER A 71 24.47 0.64 11.30
C SER A 71 24.03 0.16 12.70
N LYS A 72 23.89 -1.16 12.92
CA LYS A 72 23.41 -1.72 14.18
C LYS A 72 24.58 -2.10 15.06
N SER A 73 24.64 -1.53 16.27
CA SER A 73 25.72 -1.76 17.25
C SER A 73 25.91 -3.22 17.65
N TRP A 74 24.89 -4.06 17.49
CA TRP A 74 24.92 -5.48 17.82
C TRP A 74 25.34 -6.37 16.64
N TYR A 75 25.39 -5.85 15.42
CA TYR A 75 25.72 -6.64 14.23
C TYR A 75 27.22 -6.74 14.04
N LYS A 76 27.68 -7.93 13.69
CA LYS A 76 29.07 -8.19 13.33
C LYS A 76 29.12 -9.35 12.34
N SER A 77 29.55 -9.06 11.11
CA SER A 77 29.79 -10.10 10.10
C SER A 77 30.88 -11.07 10.56
N ILE A 78 30.70 -12.36 10.29
CA ILE A 78 31.74 -13.39 10.48
C ILE A 78 32.60 -13.61 9.22
N GLN A 79 32.33 -12.86 8.14
CA GLN A 79 33.05 -12.89 6.86
C GLN A 79 33.14 -14.28 6.20
N ASP A 80 32.24 -15.18 6.59
CA ASP A 80 32.14 -16.54 6.07
C ASP A 80 30.73 -17.06 6.30
N ASN A 81 29.83 -16.81 5.35
CA ASN A 81 28.43 -17.21 5.44
C ASN A 81 28.24 -18.73 5.61
N LYS A 82 29.23 -19.57 5.28
CA LYS A 82 29.16 -21.03 5.49
C LYS A 82 29.23 -21.42 6.95
N LYS A 83 29.76 -20.54 7.81
CA LYS A 83 29.85 -20.74 9.26
C LYS A 83 28.62 -20.23 10.03
N VAL A 84 27.65 -19.61 9.35
CA VAL A 84 26.41 -19.16 9.97
C VAL A 84 25.58 -20.38 10.36
N VAL A 85 25.39 -20.59 11.66
CA VAL A 85 24.59 -21.70 12.20
C VAL A 85 23.32 -21.14 12.82
N LEU A 86 22.18 -21.59 12.31
CA LEU A 86 20.86 -21.26 12.83
C LEU A 86 20.35 -22.41 13.70
N ASN A 87 19.72 -22.07 14.83
CA ASN A 87 19.04 -23.07 15.64
C ASN A 87 17.66 -23.44 15.07
N ASP A 88 17.02 -24.44 15.67
CA ASP A 88 15.74 -24.95 15.16
C ASP A 88 14.57 -23.95 15.28
N ILE A 89 14.62 -23.05 16.26
CA ILE A 89 13.62 -21.99 16.44
C ILE A 89 13.78 -20.94 15.32
N GLU A 90 15.01 -20.52 15.04
CA GLU A 90 15.33 -19.56 13.98
C GLU A 90 14.95 -20.09 12.60
N LYS A 91 15.26 -21.37 12.31
CA LYS A 91 14.83 -22.03 11.06
C LYS A 91 13.32 -22.02 10.90
N LYS A 92 12.57 -22.34 11.96
CA LYS A 92 11.10 -22.30 11.96
C LYS A 92 10.57 -20.88 11.72
N ASN A 93 11.17 -19.89 12.38
CA ASN A 93 10.81 -18.48 12.21
C ASN A 93 11.10 -17.97 10.78
N ILE A 94 12.25 -18.33 10.20
CA ILE A 94 12.59 -17.98 8.82
C ILE A 94 11.58 -18.58 7.84
N ALA A 95 11.22 -19.86 8.02
CA ALA A 95 10.23 -20.52 7.18
C ALA A 95 8.86 -19.83 7.29
N PHE A 96 8.43 -19.52 8.50
CA PHE A 96 7.19 -18.78 8.76
C PHE A 96 7.18 -17.39 8.09
N LEU A 97 8.24 -16.60 8.28
CA LEU A 97 8.35 -15.26 7.69
C LEU A 97 8.43 -15.31 6.16
N LYS A 98 9.11 -16.30 5.60
CA LYS A 98 9.17 -16.49 4.14
C LYS A 98 7.80 -16.79 3.54
N GLU A 99 7.00 -17.63 4.20
CA GLU A 99 5.64 -17.91 3.75
C GLU A 99 4.73 -16.68 3.89
N ALA A 100 4.81 -15.97 5.03
CA ALA A 100 4.05 -14.74 5.22
C ALA A 100 4.38 -13.66 4.18
N GLU A 101 5.67 -13.47 3.86
CA GLU A 101 6.12 -12.59 2.77
C GLU A 101 5.52 -13.00 1.43
N LYS A 102 5.59 -14.29 1.09
CA LYS A 102 5.04 -14.83 -0.17
C LYS A 102 3.53 -14.58 -0.29
N ILE A 103 2.78 -14.79 0.78
CA ILE A 103 1.33 -14.54 0.80
C ILE A 103 1.02 -13.07 0.48
N LEU A 104 1.74 -12.12 1.10
CA LEU A 104 1.55 -10.69 0.83
C LEU A 104 1.92 -10.32 -0.61
N GLU A 105 3.02 -10.88 -1.14
CA GLU A 105 3.41 -10.67 -2.54
C GLU A 105 2.40 -11.22 -3.53
N ASP A 106 1.83 -12.40 -3.27
CA ASP A 106 0.83 -13.01 -4.14
C ASP A 106 -0.52 -12.29 -4.06
N GLN A 107 -0.95 -11.84 -2.87
CA GLN A 107 -2.12 -10.97 -2.71
C GLN A 107 -1.99 -9.68 -3.52
N LYS A 108 -0.80 -9.07 -3.49
CA LYS A 108 -0.50 -7.87 -4.27
C LYS A 108 -0.57 -8.14 -5.77
N LYS A 109 0.01 -9.25 -6.26
CA LYS A 109 -0.08 -9.65 -7.68
C LYS A 109 -1.53 -9.86 -8.10
N GLU A 110 -2.31 -10.54 -7.27
CA GLU A 110 -3.72 -10.81 -7.53
C GLU A 110 -4.54 -9.52 -7.61
N MET A 111 -4.30 -8.56 -6.71
CA MET A 111 -4.92 -7.23 -6.79
C MET A 111 -4.64 -6.54 -8.14
N ILE A 112 -3.39 -6.58 -8.62
CA ILE A 112 -3.02 -6.01 -9.91
C ILE A 112 -3.72 -6.74 -11.07
N VAL A 113 -3.80 -8.07 -11.03
CA VAL A 113 -4.57 -8.86 -12.02
C VAL A 113 -6.04 -8.43 -12.05
N GLN A 114 -6.66 -8.28 -10.88
CA GLN A 114 -8.05 -7.84 -10.80
C GLN A 114 -8.26 -6.40 -11.27
N LEU A 115 -7.33 -5.49 -11.00
CA LEU A 115 -7.35 -4.12 -11.54
C LEU A 115 -7.23 -4.11 -13.07
N LYS A 116 -6.42 -4.99 -13.66
CA LYS A 116 -6.32 -5.14 -15.12
C LYS A 116 -7.63 -5.66 -15.72
N ASN A 117 -8.24 -6.66 -15.11
CA ASN A 117 -9.54 -7.17 -15.54
C ASN A 117 -10.62 -6.08 -15.43
N PHE A 118 -10.64 -5.32 -14.33
CA PHE A 118 -11.52 -4.17 -14.16
C PHE A 118 -11.32 -3.13 -15.27
N LYS A 119 -10.08 -2.75 -15.58
CA LYS A 119 -9.72 -1.86 -16.70
C LYS A 119 -10.28 -2.37 -18.04
N THR A 120 -10.14 -3.67 -18.33
CA THR A 120 -10.69 -4.28 -19.55
C THR A 120 -12.20 -4.13 -19.62
N LEU A 121 -12.93 -4.48 -18.55
CA LEU A 121 -14.39 -4.38 -18.52
C LEU A 121 -14.89 -2.93 -18.66
N VAL A 122 -14.18 -1.97 -18.06
CA VAL A 122 -14.44 -0.53 -18.23
C VAL A 122 -14.30 -0.14 -19.71
N ASN A 123 -13.19 -0.51 -20.34
CA ASN A 123 -12.93 -0.16 -21.74
C ASN A 123 -13.96 -0.76 -22.70
N GLU A 124 -14.40 -1.99 -22.44
CA GLU A 124 -15.41 -2.72 -23.22
C GLU A 124 -16.86 -2.37 -22.88
N ASN A 125 -17.11 -1.45 -21.94
CA ASN A 125 -18.45 -1.06 -21.49
C ASN A 125 -19.28 -2.22 -20.91
N LYS A 126 -18.65 -3.19 -20.23
CA LYS A 126 -19.33 -4.36 -19.64
C LYS A 126 -19.95 -4.05 -18.28
N THR A 127 -20.94 -3.16 -18.23
CA THR A 127 -21.55 -2.65 -16.98
C THR A 127 -22.10 -3.77 -16.08
N ASP A 128 -22.77 -4.77 -16.66
CA ASP A 128 -23.32 -5.89 -15.87
C ASP A 128 -22.22 -6.74 -15.22
N ALA A 129 -21.11 -6.96 -15.93
CA ALA A 129 -19.96 -7.68 -15.40
C ALA A 129 -19.22 -6.87 -14.33
N LEU A 130 -19.07 -5.55 -14.53
CA LEU A 130 -18.51 -4.65 -13.52
C LEU A 130 -19.29 -4.70 -12.21
N LYS A 131 -20.62 -4.67 -12.31
CA LYS A 131 -21.51 -4.80 -11.15
C LYS A 131 -21.39 -6.17 -10.49
N ALA A 132 -21.45 -7.25 -11.27
CA ALA A 132 -21.41 -8.61 -10.73
C ALA A 132 -20.06 -8.98 -10.08
N THR A 133 -18.95 -8.55 -10.68
CA THR A 133 -17.60 -8.92 -10.22
C THR A 133 -17.11 -8.00 -9.11
N TYR A 134 -17.25 -6.68 -9.27
CA TYR A 134 -16.60 -5.67 -8.43
C TYR A 134 -17.58 -4.84 -7.59
N ASN A 135 -18.89 -5.09 -7.69
CA ASN A 135 -19.94 -4.23 -7.13
C ASN A 135 -19.86 -2.78 -7.65
N PHE A 136 -19.27 -2.59 -8.84
CA PHE A 136 -19.07 -1.27 -9.41
C PHE A 136 -20.32 -0.83 -10.19
N VAL A 137 -20.74 0.41 -9.94
CA VAL A 137 -21.76 1.13 -10.71
C VAL A 137 -21.28 2.57 -10.90
N TYR A 138 -21.50 3.13 -12.09
CA TYR A 138 -21.30 4.56 -12.30
C TYR A 138 -22.37 5.32 -11.50
N GLU A 139 -21.93 6.26 -10.67
CA GLU A 139 -22.80 7.07 -9.80
C GLU A 139 -23.33 8.30 -10.52
N GLN A 140 -22.60 8.80 -11.52
CA GLN A 140 -23.00 9.90 -12.41
C GLN A 140 -23.33 9.34 -13.80
N SER A 141 -24.59 8.96 -13.99
CA SER A 141 -25.07 8.33 -15.23
C SER A 141 -25.41 9.32 -16.34
N GLU A 142 -25.54 10.61 -16.05
CA GLU A 142 -25.84 11.63 -17.05
C GLU A 142 -24.69 11.79 -18.07
N ASN A 143 -25.03 11.72 -19.36
CA ASN A 143 -24.14 11.95 -20.50
C ASN A 143 -22.87 11.07 -20.57
N ASN A 144 -22.83 9.98 -19.79
CA ASN A 144 -21.70 9.05 -19.67
C ASN A 144 -20.37 9.75 -19.29
N TYR A 145 -20.43 10.87 -18.56
CA TYR A 145 -19.26 11.68 -18.27
C TYR A 145 -18.24 10.94 -17.38
N GLU A 146 -18.70 10.34 -16.28
CA GLU A 146 -17.86 9.54 -15.38
C GLU A 146 -17.17 8.39 -16.12
N GLN A 147 -17.91 7.70 -16.99
CA GLN A 147 -17.38 6.60 -17.81
C GLN A 147 -16.27 7.07 -18.76
N LYS A 148 -16.43 8.24 -19.39
CA LYS A 148 -15.40 8.82 -20.26
C LYS A 148 -14.12 9.13 -19.48
N LEU A 149 -14.25 9.78 -18.32
CA LEU A 149 -13.10 10.12 -17.49
C LEU A 149 -12.37 8.88 -16.97
N LEU A 150 -13.08 7.86 -16.49
CA LEU A 150 -12.44 6.63 -16.01
C LEU A 150 -11.67 5.92 -17.13
N LYS A 151 -12.22 5.87 -18.35
CA LYS A 151 -11.50 5.36 -19.53
C LYS A 151 -10.27 6.20 -19.85
N GLU A 152 -10.38 7.51 -19.74
CA GLU A 152 -9.26 8.42 -19.97
C GLU A 152 -8.12 8.15 -18.97
N VAL A 153 -8.42 7.99 -17.68
CA VAL A 153 -7.43 7.57 -16.67
C VAL A 153 -6.77 6.25 -17.08
N PHE A 154 -7.55 5.24 -17.46
CA PHE A 154 -7.00 3.95 -17.89
C PHE A 154 -6.21 4.00 -19.20
N SER A 155 -6.42 5.00 -20.05
CA SER A 155 -5.60 5.22 -21.25
C SER A 155 -4.20 5.73 -20.91
N LYS A 156 -4.03 6.41 -19.76
CA LYS A 156 -2.76 7.00 -19.31
C LYS A 156 -2.02 6.10 -18.30
N ILE A 157 -2.75 5.33 -17.49
CA ILE A 157 -2.16 4.52 -16.43
C ILE A 157 -1.69 3.15 -16.94
N ASN A 158 -0.41 2.85 -16.69
CA ASN A 158 0.17 1.53 -16.85
C ASN A 158 0.15 0.77 -15.51
N LEU A 159 -0.70 -0.25 -15.42
CA LEU A 159 -0.83 -1.07 -14.21
C LEU A 159 0.38 -2.01 -13.97
N ASP A 160 1.20 -2.26 -14.99
CA ASP A 160 2.45 -3.02 -14.87
C ASP A 160 3.60 -2.19 -14.29
N ASP A 161 3.48 -0.87 -14.34
CA ASP A 161 4.51 0.08 -13.91
C ASP A 161 4.19 0.71 -12.53
N ILE A 162 3.37 0.02 -11.74
CA ILE A 162 3.11 0.41 -10.36
C ILE A 162 4.26 -0.11 -9.49
N HIS A 163 5.12 0.81 -9.08
CA HIS A 163 6.17 0.55 -8.11
C HIS A 163 5.71 0.84 -6.69
N TYR A 164 6.30 0.14 -5.73
CA TYR A 164 5.91 0.21 -4.33
C TYR A 164 7.09 0.57 -3.45
N TYR A 165 6.80 1.39 -2.45
CA TYR A 165 7.66 1.61 -1.30
C TYR A 165 6.87 1.26 -0.05
N LYS A 166 7.28 0.21 0.67
CA LYS A 166 6.52 -0.35 1.80
C LYS A 166 5.10 -0.73 1.35
N ASN A 167 4.09 -0.17 1.99
CA ASN A 167 2.67 -0.40 1.74
C ASN A 167 2.05 0.57 0.73
N LYS A 168 2.84 1.48 0.14
CA LYS A 168 2.34 2.49 -0.80
C LYS A 168 2.81 2.17 -2.21
N GLY A 169 1.89 2.16 -3.17
CA GLY A 169 2.17 1.97 -4.59
C GLY A 169 1.50 3.05 -5.43
N THR A 170 2.12 3.48 -6.51
CA THR A 170 1.50 4.49 -7.39
C THR A 170 2.02 4.41 -8.81
N HIS A 171 1.17 4.83 -9.75
CA HIS A 171 1.57 5.26 -11.08
C HIS A 171 0.80 6.55 -11.38
N LYS A 172 1.50 7.57 -11.87
CA LYS A 172 0.95 8.92 -12.06
C LYS A 172 1.44 9.49 -13.38
N VAL A 173 0.53 10.11 -14.12
CA VAL A 173 0.82 10.86 -15.35
C VAL A 173 0.28 12.27 -15.18
N ASN A 174 1.16 13.26 -15.33
CA ASN A 174 0.80 14.67 -15.40
C ASN A 174 0.79 15.09 -16.87
N VAL A 175 -0.28 15.72 -17.32
CA VAL A 175 -0.40 16.29 -18.67
C VAL A 175 -0.63 17.77 -18.53
N ASP A 176 0.26 18.56 -19.12
CA ASP A 176 0.06 19.99 -19.31
C ASP A 176 -0.25 20.23 -20.79
N ASN A 177 -1.41 20.82 -21.08
CA ASN A 177 -1.85 21.09 -22.45
C ASN A 177 -1.68 22.57 -22.87
N GLY A 178 -0.92 23.36 -22.10
CA GLY A 178 -0.75 24.80 -22.32
C GLY A 178 -1.86 25.66 -21.73
N PHE A 179 -2.93 25.05 -21.22
CA PHE A 179 -4.02 25.72 -20.52
C PHE A 179 -4.15 25.23 -19.07
N VAL A 180 -4.15 23.91 -18.86
CA VAL A 180 -4.35 23.26 -17.57
C VAL A 180 -3.41 22.07 -17.41
N GLN A 181 -3.04 21.80 -16.16
CA GLN A 181 -2.43 20.57 -15.72
C GLN A 181 -3.48 19.57 -15.22
N ILE A 182 -3.53 18.41 -15.87
CA ILE A 182 -4.39 17.28 -15.51
C ILE A 182 -3.52 16.15 -14.97
N VAL A 183 -3.90 15.60 -13.83
CA VAL A 183 -3.23 14.48 -13.18
C VAL A 183 -4.10 13.23 -13.24
N TYR A 184 -3.62 12.19 -13.91
CA TYR A 184 -4.19 10.85 -13.90
C TYR A 184 -3.37 9.99 -12.95
N MET A 185 -3.99 9.34 -11.99
CA MET A 185 -3.24 8.59 -10.98
C MET A 185 -3.99 7.35 -10.52
N ILE A 186 -3.24 6.27 -10.30
CA ILE A 186 -3.63 5.21 -9.38
C ILE A 186 -2.71 5.28 -8.16
N TYR A 187 -3.31 5.25 -6.97
CA TYR A 187 -2.60 5.23 -5.70
C TYR A 187 -3.14 4.09 -4.85
N ILE A 188 -2.24 3.35 -4.23
CA ILE A 188 -2.54 2.17 -3.42
C ILE A 188 -1.86 2.39 -2.07
N GLU A 189 -2.62 2.24 -1.00
CA GLU A 189 -2.10 2.24 0.37
C GLU A 189 -2.70 1.08 1.15
N ASN A 190 -1.84 0.15 1.58
CA ASN A 190 -2.25 -1.15 2.11
C ASN A 190 -3.13 -1.92 1.10
N ASP A 191 -4.41 -2.07 1.42
CA ASP A 191 -5.45 -2.73 0.67
C ASP A 191 -6.45 -1.75 0.03
N GLU A 192 -6.20 -0.44 0.13
CA GLU A 192 -7.08 0.60 -0.41
C GLU A 192 -6.49 1.17 -1.70
N ILE A 193 -7.33 1.32 -2.71
CA ILE A 193 -6.94 1.76 -4.05
C ILE A 193 -7.79 2.96 -4.42
N THR A 194 -7.16 4.03 -4.85
CA THR A 194 -7.81 5.20 -5.44
C THR A 194 -7.33 5.38 -6.86
N ILE A 195 -8.27 5.37 -7.80
CA ILE A 195 -8.06 5.74 -9.20
C ILE A 195 -8.62 7.15 -9.34
N SER A 196 -7.86 8.07 -9.93
CA SER A 196 -8.22 9.48 -9.95
C SER A 196 -7.94 10.18 -11.27
N TYR A 197 -8.85 11.08 -11.62
CA TYR A 197 -8.70 12.15 -12.60
C TYR A 197 -8.72 13.46 -11.81
N ASN A 198 -7.71 14.31 -11.98
CA ASN A 198 -7.63 15.58 -11.27
C ASN A 198 -7.34 16.71 -12.26
N TYR A 199 -8.25 17.66 -12.37
CA TYR A 199 -8.10 18.91 -13.11
C TYR A 199 -7.59 19.95 -12.11
N MET A 200 -6.26 20.14 -12.03
CA MET A 200 -5.63 20.61 -10.79
C MET A 200 -5.18 22.07 -10.78
N THR A 201 -4.58 22.58 -11.86
CA THR A 201 -4.04 23.95 -11.86
C THR A 201 -3.79 24.41 -13.28
N HIS A 202 -3.54 25.70 -13.50
CA HIS A 202 -3.23 26.22 -14.83
C HIS A 202 -1.87 25.71 -15.33
N SER A 203 -1.65 25.82 -16.64
CA SER A 203 -0.37 25.47 -17.26
C SER A 203 0.81 26.27 -16.70
N GLU A 204 2.01 25.69 -16.74
CA GLU A 204 3.26 26.38 -16.34
C GLU A 204 3.56 27.59 -17.24
N ILE A 205 3.00 27.64 -18.46
CA ILE A 205 3.23 28.74 -19.41
C ILE A 205 2.29 29.94 -19.19
N ILE A 206 1.32 29.83 -18.27
CA ILE A 206 0.43 30.94 -17.94
C ILE A 206 1.11 31.80 -16.87
N GLU A 207 1.67 32.92 -17.31
CA GLU A 207 2.33 33.93 -16.46
C GLU A 207 1.30 34.91 -15.88
N GLY A 208 0.48 34.42 -14.95
CA GLY A 208 -0.56 35.20 -14.27
C GLY A 208 -1.92 35.17 -14.97
N PHE A 209 -2.96 35.66 -14.27
CA PHE A 209 -4.34 35.68 -14.76
C PHE A 209 -4.64 37.02 -15.42
N ASP A 210 -4.28 37.17 -16.69
CA ASP A 210 -4.55 38.35 -17.52
C ASP A 210 -5.58 38.09 -18.63
N VAL A 211 -5.74 39.05 -19.54
CA VAL A 211 -6.73 38.99 -20.65
C VAL A 211 -6.45 37.89 -21.68
N TYR A 212 -5.31 37.22 -21.61
CA TYR A 212 -4.93 36.14 -22.52
C TYR A 212 -5.18 34.74 -21.95
N THR A 213 -5.76 34.64 -20.75
CA THR A 213 -6.14 33.36 -20.14
C THR A 213 -7.60 33.33 -19.73
N ASP A 214 -8.32 32.33 -20.24
CA ASP A 214 -9.70 32.01 -19.82
C ASP A 214 -9.72 31.06 -18.60
N TYR A 215 -8.56 30.76 -18.01
CA TYR A 215 -8.48 29.84 -16.88
C TYR A 215 -9.05 30.47 -15.60
N GLN A 216 -9.87 29.71 -14.88
CA GLN A 216 -10.42 30.08 -13.58
C GLN A 216 -10.11 28.97 -12.55
N SER A 217 -9.52 29.31 -11.41
CA SER A 217 -9.14 28.32 -10.38
C SER A 217 -10.35 27.63 -9.73
N GLU A 218 -11.53 28.23 -9.79
CA GLU A 218 -12.79 27.60 -9.37
C GLU A 218 -13.21 26.42 -10.25
N SER A 219 -12.50 26.19 -11.36
CA SER A 219 -12.67 25.02 -12.23
C SER A 219 -11.78 23.84 -11.82
N GLU A 220 -11.03 23.94 -10.71
CA GLU A 220 -10.27 22.81 -10.19
C GLU A 220 -11.21 21.75 -9.61
N TYR A 221 -11.06 20.50 -10.03
CA TYR A 221 -11.85 19.40 -9.49
C TYR A 221 -11.13 18.07 -9.62
N SER A 222 -11.53 17.10 -8.82
CA SER A 222 -11.06 15.72 -8.87
C SER A 222 -12.20 14.72 -8.79
N TYR A 223 -12.04 13.63 -9.52
CA TYR A 223 -12.90 12.47 -9.52
C TYR A 223 -12.11 11.26 -9.05
N ASN A 224 -12.59 10.61 -7.99
CA ASN A 224 -11.89 9.54 -7.30
C ASN A 224 -12.76 8.29 -7.21
N TRP A 225 -12.35 7.21 -7.85
CA TRP A 225 -12.95 5.88 -7.71
C TRP A 225 -12.18 5.09 -6.67
N GLN A 226 -12.85 4.77 -5.56
CA GLN A 226 -12.23 4.11 -4.41
C GLN A 226 -12.59 2.63 -4.38
N PHE A 227 -11.60 1.79 -4.13
CA PHE A 227 -11.73 0.34 -4.04
C PHE A 227 -11.00 -0.18 -2.80
N LYS A 228 -11.40 -1.38 -2.37
CA LYS A 228 -10.71 -2.15 -1.33
C LYS A 228 -10.45 -3.57 -1.80
N PHE A 229 -9.21 -4.03 -1.65
CA PHE A 229 -8.80 -5.40 -1.94
C PHE A 229 -8.75 -6.22 -0.65
N SER A 230 -9.79 -7.00 -0.37
CA SER A 230 -9.82 -7.82 0.84
C SER A 230 -10.33 -9.21 0.52
N LYS A 231 -9.85 -10.22 1.28
CA LYS A 231 -10.21 -11.63 1.06
C LYS A 231 -10.04 -12.07 -0.40
N ASN A 232 -8.93 -11.64 -1.01
CA ASN A 232 -8.59 -11.94 -2.40
C ASN A 232 -9.59 -11.40 -3.45
N LYS A 233 -10.32 -10.33 -3.11
CA LYS A 233 -11.32 -9.72 -3.98
C LYS A 233 -11.22 -8.20 -3.95
N LEU A 234 -11.12 -7.60 -5.13
CA LEU A 234 -11.27 -6.17 -5.35
C LEU A 234 -12.77 -5.82 -5.29
N ASN A 235 -13.13 -4.86 -4.45
CA ASN A 235 -14.49 -4.37 -4.34
C ASN A 235 -14.50 -2.85 -4.47
N TYR A 236 -15.42 -2.35 -5.26
CA TYR A 236 -15.74 -0.94 -5.33
C TYR A 236 -16.33 -0.45 -4.00
N ILE A 237 -15.91 0.73 -3.56
CA ILE A 237 -16.38 1.37 -2.33
C ILE A 237 -17.30 2.53 -2.66
N ARG A 238 -16.80 3.53 -3.41
CA ARG A 238 -17.55 4.74 -3.77
C ARG A 238 -16.84 5.57 -4.83
N PHE A 239 -17.61 6.50 -5.39
CA PHE A 239 -17.14 7.63 -6.17
C PHE A 239 -17.09 8.86 -5.27
N ALA A 240 -16.00 9.62 -5.33
CA ALA A 240 -15.86 10.86 -4.59
C ALA A 240 -15.45 11.99 -5.55
N VAL A 241 -16.17 13.10 -5.45
CA VAL A 241 -15.89 14.34 -6.18
C VAL A 241 -15.38 15.37 -5.19
N ALA A 242 -14.31 16.08 -5.54
CA ALA A 242 -13.85 17.25 -4.81
C ALA A 242 -13.58 18.39 -5.81
N GLY A 243 -13.78 19.63 -5.38
CA GLY A 243 -13.56 20.86 -6.13
C GLY A 243 -13.70 22.05 -5.19
#